data_AF-A0A498SKA3-F1
#
_entry.id   AF-A0A498SKA3-F1
#
_cell.length_a   1.000
_cell.length_b   1.000
_cell.length_c   1.000
_cell.angle_alpha   90.00
_cell.angle_beta   90.00
_cell.angle_gamma   90.00
#
_symmetry.space_group_name_H-M   'P 1'
#
loop_
_entity.id
_entity.type
_entity.pdbx_description
1 polymer ?
#
loop_
_entity_poly.entity_id
_entity_poly.type
_entity_poly.pdbx_seq_one_letter_code
_entity_poly.pdbx_strand_id
1 'polypeptide(L)'
;MREWHILLNIDFRFQVSDLSSASGVAEDDIISTLQTMQLIKYWKGDHVVRMTRRLVEHCKSINMGRPPNLEILVEAISGSDLLPNGF
;
A
#
# COMPACT_ATOMS: atom_id res chain seq x y z
N MET A 1 4.88 19.92 -1.09
CA MET A 1 5.42 19.27 -2.31
C MET A 1 6.95 19.08 -2.21
N ARG A 2 7.47 18.46 -1.14
CA ARG A 2 8.92 18.18 -0.98
C ARG A 2 9.21 16.77 -0.44
N GLU A 3 8.20 15.92 -0.31
CA GLU A 3 8.34 14.58 0.32
C GLU A 3 8.50 13.46 -0.71
N TRP A 4 8.26 13.71 -2.00
CA TRP A 4 8.39 12.68 -3.03
C TRP A 4 9.84 12.42 -3.48
N HIS A 5 10.80 13.26 -3.07
CA HIS A 5 12.21 13.10 -3.44
C HIS A 5 12.96 12.08 -2.58
N ILE A 6 12.49 11.80 -1.35
CA ILE A 6 13.09 10.78 -0.46
C ILE A 6 12.75 9.36 -0.94
N LEU A 7 11.62 9.16 -1.62
CA LEU A 7 11.24 7.87 -2.21
C LEU A 7 11.95 7.55 -3.53
N LEU A 8 12.68 8.50 -4.12
CA LEU A 8 13.40 8.28 -5.38
C LEU A 8 14.88 7.92 -5.21
N ASN A 9 15.45 8.06 -4.00
CA ASN A 9 16.90 7.97 -3.80
C ASN A 9 17.38 6.99 -2.72
N ILE A 10 16.50 6.15 -2.17
CA ILE A 10 16.91 5.10 -1.24
C ILE A 10 16.27 3.80 -1.70
N ASP A 11 17.09 2.76 -1.86
CA ASP A 11 16.70 1.35 -1.95
C ASP A 11 15.91 0.94 -0.69
N PHE A 12 14.73 1.52 -0.47
CA PHE A 12 13.83 1.15 0.59
C PHE A 12 13.24 -0.22 0.22
N ARG A 13 13.81 -1.26 0.83
CA ARG A 13 13.25 -2.60 0.78
C ARG A 13 12.14 -2.65 1.82
N PHE A 14 10.90 -2.78 1.36
CA PHE A 14 9.76 -3.09 2.21
C PHE A 14 9.50 -4.59 2.15
N GLN A 15 9.21 -5.21 3.29
CA GLN A 15 8.65 -6.55 3.31
C GLN A 15 7.14 -6.48 3.10
N VAL A 16 6.56 -7.59 2.65
CA VAL A 16 5.10 -7.71 2.48
C VAL A 16 4.37 -7.54 3.81
N SER A 17 4.96 -8.03 4.90
CA SER A 17 4.45 -7.89 6.26
C SER A 17 4.33 -6.43 6.73
N ASP A 18 5.27 -5.58 6.33
CA ASP A 18 5.24 -4.14 6.64
C ASP A 18 4.07 -3.46 5.93
N LEU A 19 3.85 -3.82 4.66
CA LEU A 19 2.75 -3.30 3.85
C LEU A 19 1.39 -3.80 4.37
N SER A 20 1.31 -5.06 4.79
CA SER A 20 0.11 -5.64 5.37
C SER A 20 -0.26 -4.92 6.67
N SER A 21 0.71 -4.69 7.56
CA SER A 21 0.50 -3.97 8.80
C SER A 21 0.08 -2.51 8.58
N ALA A 22 0.64 -1.83 7.57
CA ALA A 22 0.33 -0.43 7.29
C ALA A 22 -1.01 -0.22 6.57
N SER A 23 -1.43 -1.18 5.72
CA SER A 23 -2.62 -1.04 4.89
C SER A 23 -3.84 -1.81 5.41
N GLY A 24 -3.64 -2.78 6.30
CA GLY A 24 -4.68 -3.72 6.73
C GLY A 24 -5.08 -4.74 5.64
N VAL A 25 -4.36 -4.79 4.51
CA VAL A 25 -4.59 -5.75 3.42
C VAL A 25 -3.83 -7.04 3.72
N ALA A 26 -4.44 -8.20 3.42
CA ALA A 26 -3.80 -9.49 3.62
C ALA A 26 -2.52 -9.63 2.76
N GLU A 27 -1.52 -10.32 3.28
CA GLU A 27 -0.24 -10.51 2.59
C GLU A 27 -0.42 -11.17 1.21
N ASP A 28 -1.30 -12.17 1.09
CA ASP A 28 -1.61 -12.84 -0.19
C ASP A 28 -2.18 -11.89 -1.25
N ASP A 29 -3.05 -10.96 -0.85
CA ASP A 29 -3.64 -9.95 -1.74
C ASP A 29 -2.58 -8.93 -2.19
N ILE A 30 -1.67 -8.57 -1.28
CA ILE A 30 -0.53 -7.70 -1.59
C ILE A 30 0.42 -8.42 -2.57
N ILE A 31 0.75 -9.69 -2.31
CA ILE A 31 1.64 -10.49 -3.17
C ILE A 31 1.03 -10.63 -4.56
N SER A 32 -0.23 -11.03 -4.66
CA SER A 32 -0.91 -11.23 -5.95
C SER A 32 -0.99 -9.92 -6.76
N THR A 33 -1.35 -8.81 -6.11
CA THR A 33 -1.39 -7.48 -6.75
C THR A 33 -0.01 -7.06 -7.24
N LEU A 34 1.02 -7.16 -6.40
CA LEU A 34 2.38 -6.78 -6.76
C LEU A 34 2.98 -7.73 -7.82
N GLN A 35 2.57 -8.99 -7.87
CA GLN A 35 2.93 -9.92 -8.94
C GLN A 35 2.32 -9.50 -10.28
N THR A 36 1.03 -9.14 -10.31
CA THR A 36 0.38 -8.60 -11.53
C THR A 36 1.08 -7.36 -12.05
N MET A 37 1.55 -6.50 -11.15
CA MET A 37 2.30 -5.29 -11.48
C MET A 37 3.79 -5.52 -11.75
N GLN A 38 4.27 -6.76 -11.63
CA GLN A 38 5.68 -7.16 -11.78
C GLN A 38 6.65 -6.45 -10.80
N LEU A 39 6.20 -6.21 -9.57
CA LEU A 39 6.91 -5.42 -8.52
C LEU A 39 7.54 -6.23 -7.41
N ILE A 40 7.35 -7.53 -7.43
CA ILE A 40 7.80 -8.40 -6.37
C ILE A 40 8.55 -9.58 -6.96
N LYS A 41 9.62 -9.98 -6.28
CA LYS A 41 10.35 -11.21 -6.59
C LYS A 41 10.38 -12.08 -5.35
N TYR A 42 10.08 -13.36 -5.56
CA TYR A 42 10.31 -14.38 -4.56
C TYR A 42 11.78 -14.80 -4.57
N TRP A 43 12.43 -14.80 -3.41
CA TRP A 43 13.82 -15.19 -3.26
C TRP A 43 14.04 -15.94 -1.94
N LYS A 44 14.50 -17.20 -2.01
CA LYS A 44 14.88 -18.03 -0.85
C LYS A 44 13.82 -18.10 0.28
N GLY A 45 12.53 -18.13 -0.03
CA GLY A 45 11.48 -18.13 1.00
C GLY A 45 10.88 -16.77 1.31
N ASP A 46 11.43 -15.69 0.77
CA ASP A 46 11.01 -14.33 1.09
C ASP A 46 10.50 -13.58 -0.14
N HIS A 47 9.52 -12.71 0.08
CA HIS A 47 8.92 -11.85 -0.94
C HIS A 47 9.52 -10.46 -0.87
N VAL A 48 10.46 -10.18 -1.78
CA VAL A 48 11.16 -8.90 -1.81
C VAL A 48 10.44 -7.95 -2.77
N VAL A 49 9.87 -6.89 -2.22
CA VAL A 49 9.30 -5.79 -2.99
C VAL A 49 10.43 -5.00 -3.63
N ARG A 50 10.31 -4.72 -4.93
CA ARG A 50 11.32 -4.01 -5.72
C ARG A 50 10.66 -2.86 -6.45
N MET A 51 10.64 -1.68 -5.84
CA MET A 51 10.33 -0.46 -6.56
C MET A 51 11.52 -0.10 -7.46
N THR A 52 11.27 0.03 -8.76
CA THR A 52 12.25 0.63 -9.68
C THR A 52 11.80 2.05 -10.02
N ARG A 53 12.77 2.93 -10.31
CA ARG A 53 12.46 4.30 -10.74
C ARG A 53 11.54 4.34 -11.96
N ARG A 54 11.77 3.44 -12.94
CA ARG A 54 10.97 3.31 -14.15
C ARG A 54 9.51 2.97 -13.85
N LEU A 55 9.27 2.15 -12.83
CA LEU A 55 7.92 1.87 -12.38
C LEU A 55 7.27 3.10 -11.76
N VAL A 56 7.97 3.79 -10.85
CA VAL A 56 7.41 5.00 -10.20
C VAL A 56 7.01 6.02 -11.26
N GLU A 57 7.81 6.16 -12.31
CA GLU A 57 7.50 6.98 -13.48
C GLU A 57 6.30 6.44 -14.27
N HIS A 58 6.20 5.12 -14.48
CA HIS A 58 5.04 4.51 -15.13
C HIS A 58 3.74 4.75 -14.34
N CYS A 59 3.72 4.48 -13.03
CA CYS A 59 2.59 4.75 -12.14
C CYS A 59 2.16 6.21 -12.20
N LYS A 60 3.12 7.15 -12.19
CA LYS A 60 2.82 8.58 -12.39
C LYS A 60 2.21 8.86 -13.75
N SER A 61 2.72 8.24 -14.82
CA SER A 61 2.25 8.47 -16.19
C SER A 61 0.80 8.01 -16.41
N ILE A 62 0.42 6.89 -15.78
CA ILE A 62 -0.96 6.36 -15.85
C ILE A 62 -1.87 6.96 -14.79
N ASN A 63 -1.39 7.96 -14.03
CA ASN A 63 -2.10 8.55 -12.89
C ASN A 63 -2.54 7.52 -11.82
N MET A 64 -1.74 6.48 -11.63
CA MET A 64 -1.94 5.52 -10.56
C MET A 64 -1.71 6.20 -9.21
N GLY A 65 -2.55 5.88 -8.22
CA GLY A 65 -2.48 6.49 -6.89
C GLY A 65 -3.12 7.88 -6.80
N ARG A 66 -4.00 8.25 -7.76
CA ARG A 66 -4.92 9.37 -7.51
C ARG A 66 -5.75 9.06 -6.28
N PRO A 67 -5.93 10.03 -5.37
CA PRO A 67 -6.82 9.84 -4.24
C PRO A 67 -8.23 9.52 -4.78
N PRO A 68 -8.96 8.62 -4.13
CA PRO A 68 -10.35 8.35 -4.50
C PRO A 68 -11.17 9.64 -4.36
N ASN A 69 -12.25 9.77 -5.14
CA ASN A 69 -13.16 10.92 -5.03
C ASN A 69 -13.81 11.03 -3.65
N LEU A 70 -13.79 9.94 -2.88
CA LEU A 70 -14.31 9.87 -1.51
C LEU A 70 -13.28 9.16 -0.64
N GLU A 71 -12.80 9.84 0.38
CA GLU A 71 -11.93 9.27 1.40
C GLU A 71 -12.77 8.90 2.62
N ILE A 72 -12.50 7.72 3.18
CA ILE A 72 -13.17 7.27 4.39
C ILE A 72 -12.44 7.89 5.58
N LEU A 73 -13.14 8.76 6.32
CA LEU A 73 -12.64 9.27 7.60
C LEU A 73 -12.86 8.19 8.66
N VAL A 74 -11.77 7.56 9.13
CA VAL A 74 -11.82 6.48 10.12
C VAL A 74 -12.59 6.90 11.38
N GLU A 75 -12.45 8.15 11.81
CA GLU A 75 -13.16 8.71 12.96
C GLU A 75 -14.69 8.78 12.76
N ALA A 76 -15.15 8.90 11.51
CA ALA A 76 -16.58 8.89 11.19
C ALA A 76 -17.20 7.48 11.19
N ILE A 77 -16.39 6.44 11.34
CA ILE A 77 -16.83 5.04 11.42
C ILE A 77 -16.79 4.53 12.87
N SER A 78 -17.05 5.38 13.85
CA SER A 78 -17.02 4.96 15.26
C SER A 78 -18.01 3.81 15.48
N GLY A 79 -17.50 2.60 15.71
CA GLY A 79 -18.30 1.41 15.99
C GLY A 79 -19.05 1.47 17.32
N SER A 80 -18.87 2.53 18.11
CA SER A 80 -19.62 2.83 19.33
C SER A 80 -21.09 3.12 19.08
N ASP A 81 -21.46 3.55 17.87
CA ASP A 81 -22.81 4.02 17.57
C ASP A 81 -23.76 2.86 17.21
N LEU A 82 -23.26 1.63 17.18
CA LEU A 82 -24.01 0.41 16.85
C LEU A 82 -24.42 -0.43 18.08
N LEU A 83 -24.18 0.05 19.30
CA LEU A 83 -24.78 -0.56 20.49
C LEU A 83 -26.12 0.15 20.76
N PRO A 84 -27.28 -0.49 20.54
CA PRO A 84 -28.51 0.02 21.11
C PRO A 84 -28.35 -0.06 22.63
N ASN A 85 -28.36 1.13 23.24
CA ASN A 85 -28.41 1.39 24.67
C ASN A 85 -28.80 0.15 25.49
N GLY A 86 -27.86 -0.37 26.28
CA GLY A 86 -28.13 -1.47 27.18
C GLY A 86 -29.22 -1.10 28.19
N PHE A 87 -30.21 -1.98 28.30
CA PHE A 87 -30.78 -2.52 29.54
C PHE A 87 -31.25 -3.95 29.26
#